data_AF-A0A7C1MLX5-F1
#
_entry.id   AF-A0A7C1MLX5-F1
#
_cell.length_a   1.000
_cell.length_b   1.000
_cell.length_c   1.000
_cell.angle_alpha   90.00
_cell.angle_beta   90.00
_cell.angle_gamma   90.00
#
_symmetry.space_group_name_H-M   'P 1'
#
loop_
_entity.id
_entity.type
_entity.pdbx_description
1 polymer ?
#
loop_
_entity_poly.entity_id
_entity_poly.type
_entity_poly.pdbx_seq_one_letter_code
_entity_poly.pdbx_strand_id
1 'polypeptide(L)'
;MKLHFDPNQEYQKQAISSIVDIFEGQPLSNSDFEFAVAEGSLQFTENGVGNNIVLSEEQILRNLQEVQRRNGIEPVSEELDGMNFSVEMETGTGKTYVYLRTIYELNKNYGFKKFVIVVPSVAIREGVLKNLEITH
;
A
#
# COMPACT_ATOMS: atom_id res chain seq x y z
N MET A 1 5.87 28.62 -2.82
CA MET A 1 6.93 27.66 -3.19
C MET A 1 6.26 26.46 -3.83
N LYS A 2 6.43 26.26 -5.15
CA LYS A 2 5.91 25.06 -5.83
C LYS A 2 6.99 23.98 -5.69
N LEU A 3 6.73 22.96 -4.89
CA LEU A 3 7.61 21.79 -4.81
C LEU A 3 7.50 21.04 -6.13
N HIS A 4 8.60 20.99 -6.89
CA HIS A 4 8.67 20.19 -8.11
C HIS A 4 9.17 18.81 -7.70
N PHE A 5 8.26 17.84 -7.61
CA PHE A 5 8.64 16.45 -7.39
C PHE A 5 9.09 15.85 -8.73
N ASP A 6 10.21 15.13 -8.74
CA ASP A 6 10.62 14.30 -9.86
C ASP A 6 10.05 12.89 -9.64
N PRO A 7 8.99 12.50 -10.36
CA PRO A 7 8.32 11.22 -10.14
C PRO A 7 9.11 10.03 -10.67
N ASN A 8 10.23 10.26 -11.36
CA ASN A 8 10.96 9.22 -12.09
C ASN A 8 12.20 8.68 -11.38
N GLN A 9 12.41 9.04 -10.11
CA GLN A 9 13.56 8.56 -9.36
C GLN A 9 13.43 7.05 -9.08
N GLU A 10 14.40 6.28 -9.57
CA GLU A 10 14.34 4.80 -9.55
C GLU A 10 14.21 4.23 -8.14
N TYR A 11 14.90 4.82 -7.16
CA TYR A 11 14.80 4.37 -5.77
C TYR A 11 13.39 4.60 -5.18
N GLN A 12 12.65 5.63 -5.64
CA GLN A 12 11.27 5.85 -5.22
C GLN A 12 10.35 4.80 -5.84
N LYS A 13 10.53 4.51 -7.14
CA LYS A 13 9.79 3.45 -7.84
C LYS A 13 10.02 2.08 -7.21
N GLN A 14 11.28 1.78 -6.87
CA GLN A 14 11.66 0.54 -6.20
C GLN A 14 11.01 0.41 -4.81
N ALA A 15 10.97 1.50 -4.03
CA ALA A 15 10.29 1.49 -2.74
C ALA A 15 8.77 1.27 -2.90
N ILE A 16 8.15 1.88 -3.91
CA ILE A 16 6.73 1.70 -4.22
C ILE A 16 6.44 0.24 -4.63
N SER A 17 7.21 -0.30 -5.59
CA SER A 17 7.02 -1.68 -6.06
C SER A 17 7.26 -2.70 -4.96
N SER A 18 8.20 -2.44 -4.05
CA SER A 18 8.46 -3.32 -2.90
C SER A 18 7.25 -3.51 -1.99
N ILE A 19 6.33 -2.55 -1.92
CA ILE A 19 5.07 -2.72 -1.19
C ILE A 19 3.96 -3.30 -2.08
N VAL A 20 3.84 -2.81 -3.31
CA VAL A 20 2.77 -3.26 -4.23
C VAL A 20 2.89 -4.75 -4.53
N ASP A 21 4.12 -5.24 -4.70
CA ASP A 21 4.39 -6.62 -5.11
C ASP A 21 4.20 -7.62 -3.97
N ILE A 22 4.12 -7.17 -2.70
CA ILE A 22 3.73 -8.04 -1.57
C ILE A 22 2.32 -8.61 -1.80
N PHE A 23 1.46 -7.87 -2.48
CA PHE A 23 0.09 -8.27 -2.79
C PHE A 23 -0.06 -8.84 -4.21
N GLU A 24 1.02 -9.23 -4.88
CA GLU A 24 0.95 -9.87 -6.19
C GLU A 24 0.06 -11.12 -6.15
N GLY A 25 -0.83 -11.25 -7.14
CA GLY A 25 -1.87 -12.29 -7.20
C GLY A 25 -3.21 -11.89 -6.58
N GLN A 26 -3.29 -10.76 -5.87
CA GLN A 26 -4.56 -10.22 -5.39
C GLN A 26 -5.41 -9.80 -6.61
N PRO A 27 -6.65 -10.32 -6.76
CA PRO A 27 -7.54 -9.86 -7.81
C PRO A 27 -7.92 -8.40 -7.58
N LEU A 28 -8.07 -7.65 -8.67
CA LEU A 28 -8.68 -6.33 -8.62
C LEU A 28 -10.07 -6.50 -8.00
N SER A 29 -10.38 -5.73 -6.96
CA SER A 29 -11.72 -5.77 -6.35
C SER A 29 -12.75 -5.31 -7.39
N ASN A 30 -13.24 -6.28 -8.16
CA ASN A 30 -14.34 -6.11 -9.10
C ASN A 30 -15.60 -6.07 -8.25
N SER A 31 -15.87 -4.86 -7.76
CA SER A 31 -17.14 -4.48 -7.17
C SER A 31 -17.64 -5.39 -6.05
N ASP A 32 -17.50 -4.91 -4.81
CA ASP A 32 -18.28 -5.35 -3.65
C ASP A 32 -19.80 -5.47 -3.95
N PHE A 33 -20.26 -4.84 -5.04
CA PHE A 33 -21.59 -4.92 -5.62
C PHE A 33 -21.94 -6.29 -6.23
N GLU A 34 -21.02 -6.99 -6.91
CA GLU A 34 -21.30 -8.31 -7.49
C GLU A 34 -21.42 -9.40 -6.41
N PHE A 35 -20.60 -9.32 -5.36
CA PHE A 35 -20.66 -10.26 -4.24
C PHE A 35 -21.98 -10.13 -3.45
N ALA A 36 -22.45 -8.90 -3.22
CA ALA A 36 -23.75 -8.63 -2.58
C ALA A 36 -24.96 -9.14 -3.40
N VAL A 37 -24.82 -9.24 -4.72
CA VAL A 37 -25.88 -9.77 -5.61
C VAL A 37 -25.83 -11.30 -5.69
N ALA A 38 -24.64 -11.90 -5.65
CA ALA A 38 -24.46 -13.35 -5.78
C ALA A 38 -24.94 -14.16 -4.57
N GLU A 39 -24.77 -13.65 -3.34
CA GLU A 39 -25.23 -14.35 -2.12
C GLU A 39 -26.70 -14.06 -1.74
N GLY A 40 -27.44 -13.28 -2.54
CA GLY A 40 -28.85 -12.96 -2.28
C GLY A 40 -29.09 -12.18 -0.98
N SER A 41 -28.02 -11.76 -0.30
CA SER A 41 -28.07 -10.95 0.90
C SER A 41 -27.46 -9.59 0.58
N LEU A 42 -28.30 -8.57 0.51
CA LEU A 42 -27.88 -7.18 0.69
C LEU A 42 -27.46 -6.98 2.16
N GLN A 43 -26.50 -7.76 2.64
CA GLN A 43 -25.78 -7.43 3.85
C GLN A 43 -24.73 -6.37 3.47
N PHE A 44 -25.22 -5.17 3.20
CA PHE A 44 -24.48 -4.01 3.68
C PHE A 44 -24.33 -4.23 5.18
N THR A 45 -23.18 -4.73 5.62
CA THR A 45 -22.88 -4.69 7.03
C THR A 45 -23.04 -3.23 7.43
N GLU A 46 -23.89 -2.94 8.43
CA GLU A 46 -24.06 -1.58 8.96
C GLU A 46 -22.71 -0.95 9.38
N ASN A 47 -21.65 -1.78 9.46
CA ASN A 47 -20.28 -1.46 9.84
C ASN A 47 -19.36 -1.06 8.66
N GLY A 48 -19.84 -1.08 7.42
CA GLY A 48 -19.12 -0.61 6.23
C GLY A 48 -18.18 -1.63 5.59
N VAL A 49 -17.78 -1.33 4.34
CA VAL A 49 -16.96 -2.22 3.48
C VAL A 49 -15.47 -1.90 3.64
N GLY A 50 -14.64 -2.88 4.00
CA GLY A 50 -13.17 -2.75 4.11
C GLY A 50 -12.42 -3.21 2.85
N ASN A 51 -11.12 -2.95 2.77
CA ASN A 51 -10.30 -3.61 1.76
C ASN A 51 -10.26 -5.11 2.09
N ASN A 52 -10.46 -5.97 1.09
CA ASN A 52 -10.45 -7.42 1.27
C ASN A 52 -9.18 -8.03 0.66
N ILE A 53 -8.35 -8.67 1.50
CA ILE A 53 -7.17 -9.41 1.06
C ILE A 53 -7.57 -10.89 0.99
N VAL A 54 -7.51 -11.48 -0.19
CA VAL A 54 -7.90 -12.88 -0.42
C VAL A 54 -6.68 -13.81 -0.54
N LEU A 55 -5.47 -13.23 -0.52
CA LEU A 55 -4.22 -13.98 -0.56
C LEU A 55 -4.01 -14.75 0.74
N SER A 56 -3.52 -15.99 0.63
CA SER A 56 -3.11 -16.77 1.79
C SER A 56 -1.80 -16.24 2.38
N GLU A 57 -1.57 -16.48 3.67
CA GLU A 57 -0.32 -16.09 4.33
C GLU A 57 0.90 -16.71 3.65
N GLU A 58 0.80 -17.94 3.13
CA GLU A 58 1.89 -18.57 2.39
C GLU A 58 2.19 -17.84 1.07
N GLN A 59 1.17 -17.31 0.39
CA GLN A 59 1.39 -16.50 -0.81
C GLN A 59 2.04 -15.15 -0.47
N ILE A 60 1.56 -14.49 0.60
CA ILE A 60 2.15 -13.22 1.08
C ILE A 60 3.61 -13.44 1.49
N LEU A 61 3.92 -14.52 2.21
CA LEU A 61 5.29 -14.87 2.59
C LEU A 61 6.18 -15.11 1.37
N ARG A 62 5.68 -15.83 0.35
CA ARG A 62 6.42 -16.02 -0.91
C ARG A 62 6.70 -14.67 -1.58
N ASN A 63 5.70 -13.81 -1.70
CA ASN A 63 5.85 -12.48 -2.30
C ASN A 63 6.86 -11.63 -1.53
N LEU A 64 6.79 -11.64 -0.19
CA LEU A 64 7.75 -10.95 0.68
C LEU A 64 9.18 -11.43 0.44
N GLN A 65 9.40 -12.74 0.39
CA GLN A 65 10.72 -13.32 0.14
C GLN A 65 11.26 -12.94 -1.25
N GLU A 66 10.43 -12.93 -2.29
CA GLU A 66 10.82 -12.47 -3.62
C GLU A 66 11.22 -10.99 -3.62
N VAL A 67 10.45 -10.13 -2.94
CA VAL A 67 10.77 -8.71 -2.77
C VAL A 67 12.10 -8.54 -2.02
N GLN A 68 12.32 -9.28 -0.94
CA GLN A 68 13.57 -9.25 -0.17
C GLN A 68 14.77 -9.66 -1.01
N ARG A 69 14.69 -10.79 -1.73
CA ARG A 69 15.75 -11.27 -2.64
C ARG A 69 16.07 -10.24 -3.70
N ARG A 70 15.05 -9.68 -4.35
CA ARG A 70 15.21 -8.65 -5.39
C ARG A 70 15.88 -7.38 -4.86
N ASN A 71 15.64 -7.04 -3.59
CA ASN A 71 16.23 -5.89 -2.93
C ASN A 71 17.56 -6.19 -2.21
N GLY A 72 18.08 -7.42 -2.33
CA GLY A 72 19.34 -7.83 -1.68
C GLY A 72 19.27 -7.85 -0.15
N ILE A 73 18.08 -8.09 0.42
CA ILE A 73 17.88 -8.21 1.87
C ILE A 73 18.10 -9.67 2.27
N GLU A 74 19.16 -9.91 3.04
CA GLU A 74 19.46 -11.23 3.62
C GLU A 74 19.68 -11.14 5.14
N PRO A 75 19.22 -12.14 5.93
CA PRO A 75 18.45 -13.31 5.49
C PRO A 75 17.01 -12.94 5.10
N VAL A 76 16.42 -13.73 4.20
CA VAL A 76 14.99 -13.63 3.87
C VAL A 76 14.16 -14.14 5.05
N SER A 77 12.97 -13.57 5.24
CA SER A 77 12.07 -13.96 6.33
C SER A 77 11.58 -15.40 6.16
N GLU A 78 11.71 -16.21 7.21
CA GLU A 78 11.19 -17.59 7.24
C GLU A 78 9.69 -17.66 7.52
N GLU A 79 9.17 -16.67 8.26
CA GLU A 79 7.76 -16.54 8.64
C GLU A 79 7.31 -15.08 8.62
N LEU A 80 5.99 -14.86 8.66
CA LEU A 80 5.40 -13.52 8.75
C LEU A 80 5.25 -13.10 10.22
N ASP A 81 5.68 -11.89 10.54
CA ASP A 81 5.32 -11.21 11.81
C ASP A 81 4.00 -10.44 11.63
N GLY A 82 2.93 -11.20 11.39
CA GLY A 82 1.65 -10.67 10.94
C GLY A 82 1.76 -9.90 9.61
N MET A 83 0.82 -8.98 9.37
CA MET A 83 0.77 -8.15 8.14
C MET A 83 1.54 -6.83 8.31
N ASN A 84 2.69 -6.88 8.97
CA ASN A 84 3.54 -5.71 9.23
C ASN A 84 4.75 -5.73 8.30
N PHE A 85 4.86 -4.72 7.45
CA PHE A 85 5.96 -4.59 6.50
C PHE A 85 6.69 -3.26 6.69
N SER A 86 8.01 -3.29 6.60
CA SER A 86 8.87 -2.13 6.82
C SER A 86 9.58 -1.74 5.53
N VAL A 87 9.61 -0.43 5.25
CA VAL A 87 10.42 0.16 4.18
C VAL A 87 11.31 1.21 4.81
N GLU A 88 12.62 0.96 4.77
CA GLU A 88 13.62 1.90 5.26
C GLU A 88 14.06 2.85 4.15
N MET A 89 14.03 4.14 4.45
CA MET A 89 14.46 5.17 3.50
C MET A 89 15.19 6.28 4.24
N GLU A 90 16.27 6.78 3.66
CA GLU A 90 17.05 7.89 4.20
C GLU A 90 16.21 9.19 4.26
N THR A 91 16.55 10.11 5.17
CA THR A 91 15.94 11.44 5.22
C THR A 91 16.14 12.21 3.90
N GLY A 92 15.16 13.03 3.50
CA GLY A 92 15.23 13.80 2.25
C GLY A 92 14.95 13.02 0.94
N THR A 93 14.75 11.70 0.99
CA THR A 93 14.49 10.86 -0.20
C THR A 93 13.01 10.83 -0.67
N GLY A 94 12.13 11.61 -0.05
CA GLY A 94 10.73 11.68 -0.48
C GLY A 94 9.83 10.55 0.03
N LYS A 95 10.08 10.01 1.23
CA LYS A 95 9.18 9.08 1.95
C LYS A 95 7.68 9.46 1.86
N THR A 96 7.37 10.75 1.98
CA THR A 96 6.00 11.27 1.83
C THR A 96 5.38 10.97 0.48
N TYR A 97 6.13 11.21 -0.59
CA TYR A 97 5.67 10.89 -1.94
C TYR A 97 5.53 9.38 -2.13
N VAL A 98 6.50 8.59 -1.64
CA VAL A 98 6.48 7.13 -1.76
C VAL A 98 5.22 6.54 -1.15
N TYR A 99 4.89 6.79 0.12
CA TYR A 99 3.68 6.15 0.69
C TYR A 99 2.39 6.64 0.03
N LEU A 100 2.31 7.91 -0.38
CA LEU A 100 1.14 8.43 -1.09
C LEU A 100 0.98 7.77 -2.46
N ARG A 101 2.08 7.61 -3.18
CA ARG A 101 2.08 6.93 -4.47
C ARG A 101 1.81 5.44 -4.32
N THR A 102 2.31 4.79 -3.29
CA THR A 102 1.97 3.40 -2.95
C THR A 102 0.48 3.23 -2.71
N ILE A 103 -0.17 4.13 -1.95
CA ILE A 103 -1.63 4.11 -1.77
C ILE A 103 -2.36 4.18 -3.12
N TYR A 104 -1.91 5.06 -4.02
CA TYR A 104 -2.45 5.16 -5.37
C TYR A 104 -2.26 3.88 -6.19
N GLU A 105 -1.06 3.28 -6.19
CA GLU A 105 -0.79 2.04 -6.94
C GLU A 105 -1.55 0.83 -6.36
N LEU A 106 -1.71 0.74 -5.04
CA LEU A 106 -2.54 -0.29 -4.40
C LEU A 106 -4.02 -0.14 -4.79
N ASN A 107 -4.52 1.08 -4.88
CA ASN A 107 -5.87 1.32 -5.41
C ASN A 107 -5.97 0.89 -6.88
N LYS A 108 -5.01 1.30 -7.70
CA LYS A 108 -5.01 1.03 -9.13
C LYS A 108 -4.89 -0.47 -9.45
N ASN A 109 -4.04 -1.20 -8.75
CA ASN A 109 -3.74 -2.60 -9.06
C ASN A 109 -4.69 -3.58 -8.36
N TYR A 110 -5.19 -3.24 -7.16
CA TYR A 110 -5.96 -4.17 -6.33
C TYR A 110 -7.32 -3.64 -5.87
N GLY A 111 -7.62 -2.36 -6.12
CA GLY A 111 -8.90 -1.75 -5.74
C GLY A 111 -9.00 -1.36 -4.27
N PHE A 112 -7.89 -1.30 -3.53
CA PHE A 112 -7.89 -0.84 -2.13
C PHE A 112 -8.29 0.64 -2.06
N LYS A 113 -9.24 1.00 -1.19
CA LYS A 113 -9.87 2.34 -1.13
C LYS A 113 -9.69 3.03 0.21
N LYS A 114 -9.59 2.28 1.30
CA LYS A 114 -9.53 2.84 2.66
C LYS A 114 -8.13 2.69 3.24
N PHE A 115 -7.51 3.80 3.61
CA PHE A 115 -6.15 3.84 4.15
C PHE A 115 -6.11 4.78 5.36
N VAL A 116 -5.29 4.44 6.35
CA VAL A 116 -5.05 5.26 7.54
C VAL A 116 -3.56 5.55 7.63
N ILE A 117 -3.20 6.83 7.64
CA ILE A 117 -1.81 7.28 7.80
C ILE A 117 -1.64 7.75 9.25
N VAL A 118 -0.85 7.01 10.03
CA VAL A 118 -0.52 7.37 11.41
C VAL A 118 0.79 8.14 11.43
N VAL A 119 0.81 9.30 12.08
CA VAL A 119 1.98 10.19 12.17
C VAL A 119 2.29 10.56 13.61
N PRO A 120 3.57 10.76 13.99
CA PRO A 120 3.95 10.93 15.39
C PRO A 120 3.71 12.35 15.93
N SER A 121 3.36 13.32 15.09
CA SER A 121 3.10 14.70 15.53
C SER A 121 2.10 15.45 14.64
N VAL A 122 1.47 16.46 15.21
CA VAL A 122 0.56 17.37 14.49
C VAL A 122 1.27 18.09 13.36
N ALA A 123 2.51 18.54 13.56
CA ALA A 123 3.28 19.23 12.52
C ALA A 123 3.49 18.36 11.27
N ILE A 124 3.76 17.07 11.46
CA ILE A 124 3.87 16.13 10.34
C ILE A 124 2.50 15.94 9.67
N ARG A 125 1.42 15.78 10.45
CA ARG A 125 0.05 15.67 9.92
C ARG A 125 -0.29 16.83 8.99
N GLU A 126 -0.07 18.07 9.43
CA GLU A 126 -0.33 19.27 8.62
C GLU A 126 0.53 19.29 7.33
N GLY A 127 1.78 18.85 7.42
CA GLY A 127 2.65 18.70 6.26
C GLY A 127 2.12 17.68 5.26
N VAL A 128 1.57 16.56 5.72
CA VAL A 128 0.95 15.54 4.85
C VAL A 128 -0.32 16.08 4.20
N LEU A 129 -1.22 16.69 4.96
CA LEU A 129 -2.46 17.28 4.45
C LEU A 129 -2.20 18.31 3.35
N LYS A 130 -1.22 19.20 3.57
CA LYS A 130 -0.83 20.19 2.57
C LYS A 130 -0.29 19.56 1.27
N ASN A 131 0.46 18.46 1.36
CA ASN A 131 0.92 17.74 0.17
C ASN A 131 -0.26 17.12 -0.61
N LEU A 132 -1.26 16.58 0.09
CA LEU A 132 -2.48 16.06 -0.54
C LEU A 132 -3.27 17.17 -1.24
N GLU A 133 -3.44 18.33 -0.59
CA GLU A 133 -4.14 19.50 -1.17
C GLU A 133 -3.45 20.05 -2.42
N ILE A 134 -2.11 20.08 -2.44
CA ILE A 134 -1.34 20.57 -3.60
C ILE A 134 -1.40 19.58 -4.79
N THR A 135 -1.70 18.31 -4.53
CA THR A 135 -1.76 17.26 -5.56
C THR A 135 -3.16 17.13 -6.18
N HIS A 136 -4.12 17.96 -5.75
CA HIS A 136 -5.46 18.10 -6.32
C HIS A 136 -5.54 19.13 -7.46
#